data_AF-A0A940KM73-F1
#
_entry.id   AF-A0A940KM73-F1
#
_cell.length_a   1.000
_cell.length_b   1.000
_cell.length_c   1.000
_cell.angle_alpha   90.00
_cell.angle_beta   90.00
_cell.angle_gamma   90.00
#
_symmetry.space_group_name_H-M   'P 1'
#
loop_
_entity.id
_entity.type
_entity.pdbx_description
1 polymer ?
#
loop_
_entity_poly.entity_id
_entity_poly.type
_entity_poly.pdbx_seq_one_letter_code
_entity_poly.pdbx_strand_id
1 'polypeptide(L)'
;MIMIAMLVSLSSILQAQCKENITGQQMQKGMYISARLGEGARNYAAEVLSVDGTSFSCRFLHSNSVYQFIDFKRAVDGPPTRMQATVKSSKGGGFAAGTVFVINVFMPDPDPCDMASAPVGSFTDILATFAADNKTYLARIRTDANGYTIRFVHSNSEYTTDRNFKVLTVKNGGYKVGSIMKVTHSRILQF
;
A
#
# COMPACT_ATOMS: atom_id res chain seq x y z
N MET A 1 -19.49 -50.04 -17.60
CA MET A 1 -18.19 -49.44 -17.93
C MET A 1 -18.44 -47.98 -18.29
N ILE A 2 -17.92 -47.05 -17.47
CA ILE A 2 -17.44 -45.69 -17.77
C ILE A 2 -18.48 -44.76 -18.47
N MET A 3 -18.98 -43.68 -17.86
CA MET A 3 -18.24 -42.42 -17.72
C MET A 3 -19.05 -41.41 -16.87
N ILE A 4 -18.85 -41.37 -15.55
CA ILE A 4 -19.27 -40.25 -14.70
C ILE A 4 -18.06 -39.83 -13.88
N ALA A 5 -17.14 -39.09 -14.50
CA ALA A 5 -16.00 -38.47 -13.81
C ALA A 5 -15.36 -37.36 -14.66
N MET A 6 -16.15 -36.44 -15.22
CA MET A 6 -15.61 -35.24 -15.90
C MET A 6 -16.38 -33.97 -15.54
N LEU A 7 -16.82 -33.84 -14.29
CA LEU A 7 -17.46 -32.61 -13.80
C LEU A 7 -16.86 -32.08 -12.49
N VAL A 8 -15.74 -32.63 -12.02
CA VAL A 8 -15.13 -32.25 -10.72
C VAL A 8 -13.73 -31.64 -10.85
N SER A 9 -13.20 -31.43 -12.05
CA SER A 9 -11.85 -30.86 -12.26
C SER A 9 -11.82 -29.46 -12.87
N LEU A 10 -12.98 -28.83 -13.10
CA LEU A 10 -13.08 -27.43 -13.55
C LEU A 10 -13.30 -26.43 -12.41
N SER A 11 -13.09 -26.85 -11.16
CA SER A 11 -12.77 -25.95 -10.05
C SER A 11 -11.27 -25.70 -9.97
N SER A 12 -10.62 -25.52 -11.13
CA SER A 12 -9.28 -24.96 -11.23
C SER A 12 -9.38 -23.48 -10.89
N ILE A 13 -9.47 -23.21 -9.59
CA ILE A 13 -8.67 -22.19 -8.91
C ILE A 13 -8.59 -20.88 -9.73
N LEU A 14 -9.71 -20.15 -9.84
CA LEU A 14 -9.64 -18.69 -9.86
C LEU A 14 -9.20 -18.24 -8.45
N GLN A 15 -7.95 -18.55 -8.08
CA GLN A 15 -7.30 -17.80 -7.02
C GLN A 15 -7.11 -16.40 -7.59
N ALA A 16 -7.70 -15.41 -6.93
CA ALA A 16 -7.32 -14.02 -7.12
C ALA A 16 -5.78 -13.96 -7.09
N GLN A 17 -5.16 -13.72 -8.25
CA GLN A 17 -3.71 -13.90 -8.42
C GLN A 17 -2.91 -12.96 -7.51
N CYS A 18 -3.53 -11.89 -7.01
CA CYS A 18 -2.96 -11.01 -6.00
C CYS A 18 -3.69 -11.20 -4.66
N LYS A 19 -3.09 -11.92 -3.70
CA LYS A 19 -3.62 -11.97 -2.33
C LYS A 19 -3.55 -10.58 -1.71
N GLU A 20 -4.69 -9.96 -1.45
CA GLU A 20 -4.70 -8.59 -0.91
C GLU A 20 -4.27 -8.51 0.55
N ASN A 21 -4.47 -9.58 1.32
CA ASN A 21 -4.27 -9.59 2.77
C ASN A 21 -3.18 -10.56 3.21
N ILE A 22 -2.50 -10.21 4.30
CA ILE A 22 -1.59 -11.10 5.05
C ILE A 22 -2.11 -11.24 6.47
N THR A 23 -2.31 -12.46 6.93
CA THR A 23 -2.68 -12.78 8.31
C THR A 23 -1.50 -13.38 9.08
N GLY A 24 -1.47 -13.18 10.39
CA GLY A 24 -0.50 -13.83 11.28
C GLY A 24 0.94 -13.28 11.20
N GLN A 25 1.17 -12.19 10.47
CA GLN A 25 2.46 -11.49 10.45
C GLN A 25 2.46 -10.28 11.38
N GLN A 26 3.59 -10.06 12.04
CA GLN A 26 3.83 -8.84 12.82
C GLN A 26 4.35 -7.72 11.92
N MET A 27 4.18 -6.47 12.38
CA MET A 27 4.82 -5.33 11.73
C MET A 27 6.34 -5.47 11.78
N GLN A 28 7.02 -5.14 10.68
CA GLN A 28 8.49 -5.16 10.60
C GLN A 28 9.03 -3.96 9.83
N LYS A 29 10.34 -3.75 9.94
CA LYS A 29 11.08 -2.75 9.15
C LYS A 29 10.85 -2.95 7.64
N GLY A 30 10.71 -1.86 6.90
CA GLY A 30 10.51 -1.88 5.45
C GLY A 30 9.05 -2.08 5.03
N MET A 31 8.13 -2.27 5.97
CA MET A 31 6.70 -2.11 5.72
C MET A 31 6.33 -0.64 5.54
N TYR A 32 5.19 -0.40 4.93
CA TYR A 32 4.64 0.93 4.70
C TYR A 32 3.35 1.10 5.47
N ILE A 33 3.05 2.31 5.90
CA ILE A 33 1.77 2.62 6.55
C ILE A 33 1.02 3.68 5.78
N SER A 34 -0.31 3.54 5.74
CA SER A 34 -1.24 4.64 5.50
C SER A 34 -1.77 5.07 6.86
N ALA A 35 -1.60 6.34 7.21
CA ALA A 35 -1.97 6.91 8.50
C ALA A 35 -2.92 8.08 8.32
N ARG A 36 -3.95 8.21 9.16
CA ARG A 36 -4.92 9.32 9.14
C ARG A 36 -5.35 9.74 10.54
N LEU A 37 -5.70 11.01 10.70
CA LEU A 37 -6.19 11.62 11.95
C LEU A 37 -7.71 11.44 12.10
N GLY A 38 -8.19 10.20 12.18
CA GLY A 38 -9.63 9.88 12.23
C GLY A 38 -10.27 9.65 10.86
N GLU A 39 -11.59 9.45 10.84
CA GLU A 39 -12.34 9.19 9.60
C GLU A 39 -12.54 10.48 8.77
N GLY A 40 -12.41 10.37 7.45
CA GLY A 40 -12.53 11.52 6.52
C GLY A 40 -11.29 12.44 6.46
N ALA A 41 -10.29 12.24 7.31
CA ALA A 41 -9.05 13.01 7.31
C ALA A 41 -8.13 12.64 6.13
N ARG A 42 -7.22 13.56 5.80
CA ARG A 42 -6.13 13.33 4.83
C ARG A 42 -5.32 12.10 5.24
N ASN A 43 -5.04 11.23 4.27
CA ASN A 43 -4.11 10.13 4.45
C ASN A 43 -2.67 10.61 4.28
N TYR A 44 -1.79 10.03 5.09
CA TYR A 44 -0.36 10.18 5.03
C TYR A 44 0.27 8.82 4.79
N ALA A 45 1.39 8.79 4.07
CA ALA A 45 2.14 7.55 3.85
C ALA A 45 3.51 7.64 4.50
N ALA A 46 3.93 6.55 5.15
CA ALA A 46 5.23 6.46 5.80
C ALA A 46 5.85 5.08 5.63
N GLU A 47 7.17 5.00 5.73
CA GLU A 47 7.95 3.75 5.76
C GLU A 47 8.35 3.44 7.21
N VAL A 48 8.13 2.21 7.65
CA VAL A 48 8.54 1.71 8.97
C VAL A 48 10.06 1.50 8.98
N LEU A 49 10.75 2.18 9.89
CA LEU A 49 12.21 2.11 10.01
C LEU A 49 12.67 1.12 11.09
N SER A 50 11.90 1.00 12.18
CA SER A 50 12.18 0.09 13.30
C SER A 50 10.90 -0.28 14.02
N VAL A 51 10.87 -1.46 14.65
CA VAL A 51 9.75 -1.96 15.47
C VAL A 51 10.33 -2.53 16.76
N ASP A 52 9.69 -2.23 17.88
CA ASP A 52 10.02 -2.72 19.22
C ASP A 52 8.71 -2.95 20.01
N GLY A 53 8.21 -4.19 19.95
CA GLY A 53 6.91 -4.54 20.52
C GLY A 53 5.76 -3.71 19.91
N THR A 54 5.07 -2.94 20.75
CA THR A 54 3.99 -2.03 20.34
C THR A 54 4.48 -0.62 19.98
N SER A 55 5.79 -0.40 20.00
CA SER A 55 6.43 0.84 19.57
C SER A 55 7.06 0.66 18.19
N PHE A 56 7.05 1.72 17.38
CA PHE A 56 7.74 1.70 16.10
C PHE A 56 8.14 3.10 15.67
N SER A 57 9.12 3.20 14.78
CA SER A 57 9.49 4.45 14.13
C SER A 57 9.19 4.40 12.65
N CYS A 58 8.77 5.53 12.08
CA CYS A 58 8.53 5.63 10.65
C CYS A 58 8.95 6.98 10.08
N ARG A 59 9.28 6.99 8.79
CA ARG A 59 9.57 8.19 8.02
C ARG A 59 8.41 8.51 7.08
N PHE A 60 7.82 9.68 7.22
CA PHE A 60 6.75 10.14 6.33
C PHE A 60 7.35 10.48 4.97
N LEU A 61 6.83 9.86 3.91
CA LEU A 61 7.45 9.82 2.58
C LEU A 61 7.49 11.19 1.88
N HIS A 62 6.62 12.12 2.28
CA HIS A 62 6.53 13.45 1.66
C HIS A 62 7.36 14.50 2.39
N SER A 63 7.31 14.52 3.72
CA SER A 63 8.01 15.50 4.56
C SER A 63 9.41 15.05 4.97
N ASN A 64 9.76 13.77 4.80
CA ASN A 64 10.93 13.12 5.40
C ASN A 64 10.99 13.24 6.94
N SER A 65 9.92 13.68 7.59
CA SER A 65 9.86 13.74 9.04
C SER A 65 9.80 12.33 9.62
N VAL A 66 10.50 12.14 10.72
CA VAL A 66 10.56 10.86 11.42
C VAL A 66 9.71 10.96 12.68
N TYR A 67 8.82 9.99 12.87
CA TYR A 67 7.97 9.90 14.05
C TYR A 67 8.24 8.61 14.81
N GLN A 68 8.14 8.71 16.13
CA GLN A 68 8.12 7.58 17.04
C GLN A 68 6.68 7.39 17.51
N PHE A 69 6.17 6.18 17.37
CA PHE A 69 4.84 5.78 17.76
C PHE A 69 4.90 4.74 18.89
N ILE A 70 3.88 4.76 19.73
CA ILE A 70 3.64 3.81 20.82
C ILE A 70 2.19 3.32 20.78
N ASP A 71 1.88 2.33 21.62
CA ASP A 71 0.55 1.76 21.77
C ASP A 71 -0.04 1.24 20.46
N PHE A 72 0.80 0.69 19.57
CA PHE A 72 0.34 0.08 18.33
C PHE A 72 -0.55 -1.13 18.64
N LYS A 73 -1.83 -1.02 18.30
CA LYS A 73 -2.86 -2.04 18.59
C LYS A 73 -4.01 -1.94 17.60
N ARG A 74 -4.89 -2.95 17.60
CA ARG A 74 -6.12 -2.92 16.80
C ARG A 74 -7.02 -1.78 17.25
N ALA A 75 -7.62 -1.07 16.29
CA ALA A 75 -8.63 -0.05 16.59
C ALA A 75 -9.93 -0.71 17.07
N VAL A 76 -10.52 -0.16 18.13
CA VAL A 76 -11.67 -0.76 18.85
C VAL A 76 -12.85 -1.08 17.92
N ASP A 77 -13.19 -0.16 17.02
CA ASP A 77 -14.36 -0.28 16.12
C ASP A 77 -13.95 -0.51 14.65
N GLY A 78 -12.84 -1.23 14.43
CA GLY A 78 -12.23 -1.39 13.12
C GLY A 78 -12.25 -2.82 12.55
N PRO A 79 -12.18 -2.96 11.21
CA PRO A 79 -11.82 -4.24 10.59
C PRO A 79 -10.41 -4.67 11.07
N PRO A 80 -10.03 -5.95 10.94
CA PRO A 80 -8.73 -6.48 11.37
C PRO A 80 -7.50 -5.79 10.75
N THR A 81 -7.69 -5.05 9.65
CA THR A 81 -6.64 -4.26 8.99
C THR A 81 -6.45 -2.87 9.60
N ARG A 82 -7.36 -2.43 10.48
CA ARG A 82 -7.41 -1.09 11.05
C ARG A 82 -6.77 -1.09 12.44
N MET A 83 -5.60 -0.49 12.49
CA MET A 83 -4.79 -0.33 13.69
C MET A 83 -4.85 1.12 14.17
N GLN A 84 -4.32 1.36 15.36
CA GLN A 84 -4.08 2.69 15.88
C GLN A 84 -2.73 2.74 16.58
N ALA A 85 -2.11 3.92 16.59
CA ALA A 85 -0.93 4.21 17.40
C ALA A 85 -0.89 5.68 17.79
N THR A 86 -0.15 5.97 18.85
CA THR A 86 -0.04 7.30 19.44
C THR A 86 1.34 7.87 19.17
N VAL A 87 1.42 9.13 18.72
CA VAL A 87 2.69 9.83 18.56
C VAL A 87 3.35 10.00 19.92
N LYS A 88 4.57 9.49 20.07
CA LYS A 88 5.43 9.72 21.24
C LYS A 88 6.31 10.95 21.05
N SER A 89 6.94 11.07 19.88
CA SER A 89 7.83 12.18 19.53
C SER A 89 8.05 12.25 18.02
N SER A 90 8.67 13.34 17.55
CA SER A 90 8.99 13.53 16.15
C SER A 90 10.29 14.31 15.94
N LYS A 91 10.88 14.15 14.76
CA LYS A 91 11.98 14.97 14.23
C LYS A 91 11.54 15.56 12.89
N GLY A 92 11.41 16.89 12.84
CA GLY A 92 10.93 17.62 11.65
C GLY A 92 9.43 17.47 11.39
N GLY A 93 8.67 16.90 12.33
CA GLY A 93 7.24 16.67 12.22
C GLY A 93 6.41 17.69 13.01
N GLY A 94 5.22 18.03 12.50
CA GLY A 94 4.30 18.96 13.16
C GLY A 94 3.23 18.32 14.05
N PHE A 95 3.09 16.99 14.08
CA PHE A 95 2.11 16.34 14.95
C PHE A 95 2.62 16.25 16.39
N ALA A 96 1.80 16.68 17.34
CA ALA A 96 2.14 16.70 18.77
C ALA A 96 2.16 15.30 19.38
N ALA A 97 2.94 15.12 20.45
CA ALA A 97 2.87 13.93 21.29
C ALA A 97 1.44 13.73 21.83
N GLY A 98 0.99 12.48 21.92
CA GLY A 98 -0.39 12.13 22.27
C GLY A 98 -1.37 12.10 21.08
N THR A 99 -0.96 12.54 19.88
CA THR A 99 -1.81 12.46 18.68
C THR A 99 -2.02 11.00 18.27
N VAL A 100 -3.27 10.56 18.14
CA VAL A 100 -3.62 9.20 17.73
C VAL A 100 -3.86 9.15 16.22
N PHE A 101 -3.21 8.20 15.55
CA PHE A 101 -3.44 7.89 14.15
C PHE A 101 -4.17 6.57 13.98
N VAL A 102 -5.11 6.52 13.04
CA VAL A 102 -5.62 5.27 12.46
C VAL A 102 -4.67 4.83 11.36
N ILE A 103 -4.22 3.58 11.42
CA ILE A 103 -3.15 3.04 10.60
C ILE A 103 -3.62 1.78 9.86
N ASN A 104 -3.28 1.71 8.58
CA ASN A 104 -3.22 0.47 7.81
C ASN A 104 -1.76 0.17 7.47
N VAL A 105 -1.35 -1.09 7.57
CA VAL A 105 0.03 -1.51 7.33
C VAL A 105 0.08 -2.34 6.06
N PHE A 106 1.04 -2.05 5.21
CA PHE A 106 1.24 -2.67 3.90
C PHE A 106 2.64 -3.24 3.81
N MET A 107 2.75 -4.42 3.21
CA MET A 107 4.03 -5.05 2.92
C MET A 107 4.19 -5.20 1.40
N PRO A 108 5.38 -4.94 0.84
CA PRO A 108 5.69 -5.38 -0.52
C PRO A 108 5.44 -6.88 -0.63
N ASP A 109 4.76 -7.30 -1.69
CA ASP A 109 4.51 -8.72 -1.91
C ASP A 109 5.86 -9.45 -2.15
N PRO A 110 6.23 -10.43 -1.31
CA PRO A 110 7.42 -11.24 -1.55
C PRO A 110 7.30 -12.13 -2.79
N ASP A 111 6.07 -12.44 -3.20
CA ASP A 111 5.75 -13.25 -4.37
C ASP A 111 5.06 -12.36 -5.41
N PRO A 112 5.80 -11.77 -6.37
CA PRO A 112 5.25 -10.77 -7.28
C PRO A 112 3.99 -11.26 -7.98
N CYS A 113 2.88 -10.56 -7.76
CA CYS A 113 1.64 -10.82 -8.50
C CYS A 113 1.77 -10.34 -9.95
N ASP A 114 1.26 -11.13 -10.89
CA ASP A 114 1.04 -10.66 -12.26
C ASP A 114 -0.17 -9.70 -12.30
N MET A 115 0.12 -8.41 -12.40
CA MET A 115 -0.91 -7.37 -12.56
C MET A 115 -1.37 -7.22 -14.02
N ALA A 116 -0.68 -7.84 -14.99
CA ALA A 116 -1.04 -7.73 -16.41
C ALA A 116 -2.26 -8.59 -16.76
N SER A 117 -2.44 -9.71 -16.05
CA SER A 117 -3.59 -10.62 -16.19
C SER A 117 -4.84 -10.16 -15.45
N ALA A 118 -4.75 -9.12 -14.60
CA ALA A 118 -5.89 -8.62 -13.83
C ALA A 118 -7.00 -8.06 -14.74
N PRO A 119 -8.29 -8.31 -14.43
CA PRO A 119 -9.40 -7.74 -15.19
C PRO A 119 -9.35 -6.21 -15.28
N VAL A 120 -9.81 -5.66 -16.39
CA VAL A 120 -9.98 -4.20 -16.53
C VAL A 120 -10.94 -3.69 -15.45
N GLY A 121 -10.55 -2.61 -14.78
CA GLY A 121 -11.29 -2.00 -13.68
C GLY A 121 -10.94 -2.56 -12.29
N SER A 122 -10.15 -3.64 -12.19
CA SER A 122 -9.66 -4.16 -10.91
C SER A 122 -8.76 -3.13 -10.22
N PHE A 123 -8.94 -2.98 -8.91
CA PHE A 123 -8.12 -2.11 -8.07
C PHE A 123 -7.21 -2.92 -7.17
N THR A 124 -5.97 -2.47 -6.99
CA THR A 124 -5.02 -3.14 -6.10
C THR A 124 -4.12 -2.12 -5.43
N ASP A 125 -3.74 -2.34 -4.18
CA ASP A 125 -2.77 -1.50 -3.49
C ASP A 125 -1.34 -1.91 -3.91
N ILE A 126 -0.51 -0.92 -4.21
CA ILE A 126 0.84 -1.11 -4.74
C ILE A 126 1.85 -0.16 -4.06
N LEU A 127 3.11 -0.53 -4.17
CA LEU A 127 4.24 0.37 -3.97
C LEU A 127 4.82 0.74 -5.33
N ALA A 128 4.78 2.04 -5.66
CA ALA A 128 5.37 2.57 -6.88
C ALA A 128 6.67 3.32 -6.54
N THR A 129 7.76 2.91 -7.16
CA THR A 129 9.09 3.49 -7.03
C THR A 129 9.46 4.24 -8.30
N PHE A 130 9.65 5.55 -8.24
CA PHE A 130 10.04 6.32 -9.41
C PHE A 130 11.54 6.15 -9.69
N ALA A 131 11.88 5.75 -10.92
CA ALA A 131 13.27 5.46 -11.29
C ALA A 131 14.18 6.70 -11.25
N ALA A 132 13.60 7.91 -11.34
CA ALA A 132 14.34 9.17 -11.35
C ALA A 132 15.06 9.47 -10.02
N ASP A 133 14.49 9.06 -8.89
CA ASP A 133 15.02 9.38 -7.56
C ASP A 133 14.91 8.22 -6.56
N ASN A 134 14.49 7.04 -7.02
CA ASN A 134 14.27 5.84 -6.23
C ASN A 134 13.32 6.02 -5.04
N LYS A 135 12.40 7.01 -5.10
CA LYS A 135 11.41 7.19 -4.05
C LYS A 135 10.21 6.28 -4.26
N THR A 136 9.91 5.52 -3.21
CA THR A 136 8.77 4.62 -3.14
C THR A 136 7.58 5.28 -2.47
N TYR A 137 6.39 5.10 -3.03
CA TYR A 137 5.15 5.59 -2.45
C TYR A 137 4.03 4.57 -2.54
N LEU A 138 3.16 4.58 -1.52
CA LEU A 138 1.93 3.80 -1.50
C LEU A 138 0.89 4.42 -2.45
N ALA A 139 0.34 3.59 -3.32
CA ALA A 139 -0.67 3.96 -4.31
C ALA A 139 -1.70 2.85 -4.50
N ARG A 140 -2.78 3.19 -5.19
CA ARG A 140 -3.76 2.24 -5.72
C ARG A 140 -3.70 2.25 -7.23
N ILE A 141 -3.54 1.09 -7.83
CA ILE A 141 -3.55 0.89 -9.27
C ILE A 141 -4.93 0.41 -9.73
N ARG A 142 -5.35 0.86 -10.91
CA ARG A 142 -6.49 0.33 -11.66
C ARG A 142 -6.00 -0.15 -13.02
N THR A 143 -6.35 -1.37 -13.40
CA THR A 143 -6.06 -1.87 -14.76
C THR A 143 -7.00 -1.23 -15.77
N ASP A 144 -6.44 -0.66 -16.83
CA ASP A 144 -7.19 -0.12 -17.97
C ASP A 144 -6.86 -0.95 -19.24
N ALA A 145 -7.54 -0.69 -20.36
CA ALA A 145 -7.36 -1.49 -21.58
C ALA A 145 -5.89 -1.53 -22.05
N ASN A 146 -5.21 -0.38 -22.04
CA ASN A 146 -3.88 -0.21 -22.63
C ASN A 146 -2.76 0.01 -21.60
N GLY A 147 -3.04 -0.19 -20.31
CA GLY A 147 -2.08 0.12 -19.25
C GLY A 147 -2.78 0.26 -17.90
N TYR A 148 -2.41 1.29 -17.16
CA TYR A 148 -2.88 1.47 -15.78
C TYR A 148 -3.10 2.91 -15.40
N THR A 149 -4.08 3.14 -14.51
CA THR A 149 -4.25 4.38 -13.75
C THR A 149 -3.77 4.18 -12.33
N ILE A 150 -2.82 4.98 -11.87
CA ILE A 150 -2.21 4.90 -10.53
C ILE A 150 -2.54 6.18 -9.75
N ARG A 151 -3.18 6.04 -8.59
CA ARG A 151 -3.51 7.14 -7.68
C ARG A 151 -2.78 6.96 -6.35
N PHE A 152 -2.01 7.97 -5.95
CA PHE A 152 -1.21 7.90 -4.72
C PHE A 152 -2.05 8.19 -3.48
N VAL A 153 -1.85 7.41 -2.40
CA VAL A 153 -2.71 7.47 -1.21
C VAL A 153 -2.56 8.79 -0.45
N HIS A 154 -1.35 9.37 -0.46
CA HIS A 154 -0.97 10.53 0.35
C HIS A 154 -1.14 11.88 -0.37
N SER A 155 -1.58 11.86 -1.63
CA SER A 155 -1.75 13.04 -2.47
C SER A 155 -2.96 12.90 -3.40
N ASN A 156 -3.29 13.96 -4.12
CA ASN A 156 -4.26 13.90 -5.23
C ASN A 156 -3.58 13.60 -6.57
N SER A 157 -2.34 13.07 -6.53
CA SER A 157 -1.56 12.78 -7.73
C SER A 157 -2.06 11.51 -8.38
N GLU A 158 -2.28 11.59 -9.68
CA GLU A 158 -2.75 10.50 -10.53
C GLU A 158 -1.91 10.45 -11.80
N TYR A 159 -1.56 9.24 -12.21
CA TYR A 159 -0.73 8.97 -13.37
C TYR A 159 -1.39 7.88 -14.20
N THR A 160 -1.46 8.08 -15.52
CA THR A 160 -1.72 6.95 -16.42
C THR A 160 -0.39 6.46 -16.97
N THR A 161 -0.29 5.15 -17.17
CA THR A 161 0.93 4.49 -17.64
C THR A 161 0.61 3.48 -18.73
N ASP A 162 1.62 3.14 -19.54
CA ASP A 162 1.56 1.95 -20.39
C ASP A 162 1.76 0.66 -19.56
N ARG A 163 1.74 -0.50 -20.23
CA ARG A 163 1.94 -1.81 -19.58
C ARG A 163 3.34 -2.00 -18.97
N ASN A 164 4.31 -1.15 -19.34
CA ASN A 164 5.67 -1.16 -18.82
C ASN A 164 5.88 -0.09 -17.74
N PHE A 165 4.80 0.49 -17.21
CA PHE A 165 4.83 1.52 -16.18
C PHE A 165 5.56 2.81 -16.58
N LYS A 166 5.59 3.13 -17.88
CA LYS A 166 6.01 4.45 -18.37
C LYS A 166 4.84 5.41 -18.32
N VAL A 167 5.03 6.57 -17.69
CA VAL A 167 4.00 7.61 -17.54
C VAL A 167 3.58 8.18 -18.89
N LEU A 168 2.29 8.16 -19.17
CA LEU A 168 1.65 8.73 -20.35
C LEU A 168 0.97 10.07 -20.03
N THR A 169 0.27 10.17 -18.91
CA THR A 169 -0.36 11.42 -18.44
C THR A 169 -0.13 11.65 -16.95
N VAL A 170 -0.21 12.91 -16.53
CA VAL A 170 0.02 13.36 -15.15
C VAL A 170 -1.10 14.29 -14.73
N LYS A 171 -1.66 14.07 -13.55
CA LYS A 171 -2.62 14.97 -12.89
C LYS A 171 -2.15 15.23 -11.47
N ASN A 172 -1.91 16.50 -11.12
CA ASN A 172 -1.45 16.96 -9.80
C ASN A 172 -0.18 16.25 -9.28
N GLY A 173 0.64 15.71 -10.18
CA GLY A 173 1.85 14.95 -9.87
C GLY A 173 3.13 15.73 -10.19
N GLY A 174 4.20 15.49 -9.44
CA GLY A 174 5.50 16.14 -9.66
C GLY A 174 6.38 15.49 -10.74
N TYR A 175 6.23 14.18 -10.95
CA TYR A 175 6.94 13.45 -12.00
C TYR A 175 6.36 13.73 -13.39
N LYS A 176 7.23 13.87 -14.40
CA LYS A 176 6.85 14.24 -15.77
C LYS A 176 6.37 13.04 -16.60
N VAL A 177 5.68 13.31 -17.71
CA VAL A 177 5.41 12.32 -18.76
C VAL A 177 6.72 11.70 -19.25
N GLY A 178 6.71 10.39 -19.50
CA GLY A 178 7.89 9.60 -19.85
C GLY A 178 8.70 9.08 -18.67
N SER A 179 8.43 9.52 -17.44
CA SER A 179 8.99 8.91 -16.22
C SER A 179 8.66 7.42 -16.15
N ILE A 180 9.57 6.63 -15.59
CA ILE A 180 9.38 5.18 -15.42
C ILE A 180 9.18 4.87 -13.94
N MET A 181 8.22 4.00 -13.64
CA MET A 181 8.00 3.46 -12.30
C MET A 181 8.35 1.98 -12.25
N LYS A 182 8.95 1.53 -11.15
CA LYS A 182 8.93 0.13 -10.73
C LYS A 182 7.74 -0.05 -9.80
N VAL A 183 6.83 -0.95 -10.14
CA VAL A 183 5.64 -1.24 -9.33
C VAL A 183 5.79 -2.60 -8.67
N THR A 184 5.41 -2.68 -7.41
CA THR A 184 5.33 -3.93 -6.65
C THR A 184 3.97 -4.01 -6.00
N HIS A 185 3.30 -5.15 -6.17
CA HIS A 185 2.07 -5.44 -5.45
C HIS A 185 2.30 -5.28 -3.94
N SER A 186 1.31 -4.75 -3.22
CA SER A 186 1.40 -4.64 -1.76
C SER A 186 0.19 -5.28 -1.10
N ARG A 187 0.45 -6.02 -0.03
CA ARG A 187 -0.59 -6.69 0.74
C ARG A 187 -0.80 -5.96 2.06
N ILE A 188 -2.06 -5.81 2.47
CA ILE A 188 -2.41 -5.20 3.76
C ILE A 188 -2.32 -6.24 4.88
N LEU A 189 -1.75 -5.87 6.03
CA LEU A 189 -1.69 -6.73 7.20
C LEU A 189 -3.04 -6.78 7.92
N GLN A 190 -3.42 -7.97 8.34
CA GLN A 190 -4.55 -8.29 9.19
C GLN A 190 -4.03 -8.85 10.52
N PHE A 191 -4.42 -8.21 11.62
CA PHE A 191 -4.05 -8.57 12.99
C PHE A 191 -5.18 -9.26 13.74
#